data_AF-A0A2T0APE2-F1
#
_entry.id   AF-A0A2T0APE2-F1
#
_cell.length_a   1.000
_cell.length_b   1.000
_cell.length_c   1.000
_cell.angle_alpha   90.00
_cell.angle_beta   90.00
_cell.angle_gamma   90.00
#
_symmetry.space_group_name_H-M   'P 1'
#
loop_
_entity.id
_entity.type
_entity.pdbx_description
1 polymer ?
#
loop_
_entity_poly.entity_id
_entity_poly.type
_entity_poly.pdbx_seq_one_letter_code
_entity_poly.pdbx_strand_id
1 'polypeptide(L)'
;MKRTTFKRTIWTNEQITFLRNNYRSMTNAEIAEKLGKTRRAVTEKARVLGIKKIRRIVTSSRIAFYEDGPGTKLELEGRLKMQNFYDLDVKVGDKVKIEISGYWREKKIRTGKVVFKNDYHITIQEKNYKESFLGAQFYTGDVKLINHKRQ
;
A
#
# COMPACT_ATOMS: atom_id res chain seq x y z
N MET A 1 9.98 5.06 -47.52
CA MET A 1 10.18 4.31 -46.26
C MET A 1 11.67 4.08 -46.04
N LYS A 2 12.26 4.61 -44.96
CA LYS A 2 13.70 4.43 -44.68
C LYS A 2 13.94 3.00 -44.21
N ARG A 3 14.67 2.20 -44.99
CA ARG A 3 15.14 0.85 -44.59
C ARG A 3 16.27 1.02 -43.57
N THR A 4 15.97 0.88 -42.29
CA THR A 4 16.98 0.85 -41.23
C THR A 4 17.73 -0.47 -41.30
N THR A 5 18.99 -0.42 -41.70
CA THR A 5 19.92 -1.55 -41.70
C THR A 5 20.10 -2.05 -40.26
N PHE A 6 19.69 -3.30 -39.98
CA PHE A 6 19.86 -3.92 -38.67
C PHE A 6 21.35 -4.18 -38.41
N LYS A 7 22.04 -3.18 -37.87
CA LYS A 7 23.41 -3.31 -37.35
C LYS A 7 23.37 -4.38 -36.25
N ARG A 8 24.01 -5.54 -36.48
CA ARG A 8 24.16 -6.59 -35.46
C ARG A 8 24.72 -5.93 -34.20
N THR A 9 23.89 -5.85 -33.17
CA THR A 9 24.19 -4.97 -32.04
C THR A 9 25.10 -5.72 -31.08
N ILE A 10 26.40 -5.54 -31.28
CA ILE A 10 27.44 -6.01 -30.36
C ILE A 10 27.13 -5.43 -28.97
N TRP A 11 27.16 -6.27 -27.95
CA TRP A 11 27.02 -5.88 -26.56
C TRP A 11 28.41 -5.69 -25.99
N THR A 12 28.74 -4.50 -25.51
CA THR A 12 29.99 -4.27 -24.79
C THR A 12 29.87 -4.75 -23.35
N ASN A 13 31.01 -4.98 -22.69
CA ASN A 13 31.03 -5.36 -21.28
C ASN A 13 30.36 -4.30 -20.39
N GLU A 14 30.57 -3.01 -20.68
CA GLU A 14 29.90 -1.91 -19.98
C GLU A 14 28.38 -1.97 -20.10
N GLN A 15 27.85 -2.26 -21.29
CA GLN A 15 26.41 -2.40 -21.51
C GLN A 15 25.84 -3.60 -20.75
N ILE A 16 26.59 -4.69 -20.65
CA ILE A 16 26.21 -5.88 -19.87
C ILE A 16 26.20 -5.57 -18.37
N THR A 17 27.21 -4.85 -17.88
CA THR A 17 27.29 -4.41 -16.48
C THR A 17 26.15 -3.46 -16.14
N PHE A 18 25.89 -2.47 -17.00
CA PHE A 18 24.76 -1.56 -16.84
C PHE A 18 23.44 -2.31 -16.82
N LEU A 19 23.25 -3.27 -17.73
CA LEU A 19 22.06 -4.11 -17.76
C LEU A 19 21.91 -4.87 -16.44
N ARG A 20 22.94 -5.56 -15.95
CA ARG A 20 22.88 -6.33 -14.68
C ARG A 20 22.50 -5.47 -13.48
N ASN A 21 23.11 -4.30 -13.36
CA ASN A 21 22.89 -3.42 -12.21
C ASN A 21 21.48 -2.80 -12.22
N ASN A 22 20.97 -2.47 -13.40
CA ASN A 22 19.73 -1.70 -13.53
C ASN A 22 18.50 -2.56 -13.88
N TYR A 23 18.66 -3.82 -14.28
CA TYR A 23 17.55 -4.66 -14.74
C TYR A 23 16.47 -4.89 -13.69
N ARG A 24 16.82 -4.86 -12.40
CA ARG A 24 15.85 -5.04 -11.31
C ARG A 24 15.00 -3.78 -11.10
N SER A 25 15.62 -2.60 -11.13
CA SER A 25 14.97 -1.32 -10.82
C SER A 25 14.30 -0.66 -12.04
N MET A 26 14.96 -0.64 -13.20
CA MET A 26 14.48 0.10 -14.39
C MET A 26 13.68 -0.77 -15.37
N THR A 27 12.69 -0.20 -16.04
CA THR A 27 11.95 -0.90 -17.10
C THR A 27 12.85 -1.19 -18.32
N ASN A 28 12.48 -2.22 -19.09
CA ASN A 28 13.24 -2.57 -20.31
C ASN A 28 13.20 -1.44 -21.36
N ALA A 29 12.24 -0.52 -21.29
CA ALA A 29 12.16 0.64 -22.17
C ALA A 29 13.21 1.70 -21.78
N GLU A 30 13.30 2.04 -20.50
CA GLU A 30 14.31 3.00 -20.00
C GLU A 30 15.73 2.48 -20.20
N ILE A 31 15.97 1.20 -19.95
CA ILE A 31 17.27 0.56 -20.20
C ILE A 31 17.60 0.59 -21.69
N ALA A 32 16.60 0.34 -22.55
CA ALA A 32 16.78 0.36 -24.00
C ALA A 32 17.15 1.76 -24.49
N GLU A 33 16.51 2.80 -23.98
CA GLU A 33 16.82 4.19 -24.29
C GLU A 33 18.26 4.55 -23.87
N LYS A 34 18.65 4.23 -22.64
CA LYS A 34 20.00 4.52 -22.11
C LYS A 34 21.11 3.77 -22.85
N LEU A 35 20.82 2.57 -23.37
CA LEU A 35 21.80 1.75 -24.09
C LEU A 35 21.74 1.93 -25.62
N GLY A 36 20.81 2.75 -26.14
CA GLY A 36 20.56 2.88 -27.57
C GLY A 36 20.18 1.55 -28.24
N LYS A 37 19.47 0.69 -27.50
CA LYS A 37 19.00 -0.64 -27.97
C LYS A 37 17.48 -0.62 -28.12
N THR A 38 16.93 -1.68 -28.73
CA THR A 38 15.48 -1.91 -28.68
C THR A 38 15.10 -2.63 -27.39
N ARG A 39 13.87 -2.40 -26.90
CA ARG A 39 13.30 -3.14 -25.76
C ARG A 39 13.39 -4.65 -25.93
N ARG A 40 13.21 -5.15 -27.17
CA ARG A 40 13.33 -6.57 -27.51
C ARG A 40 14.77 -7.08 -27.33
N ALA A 41 15.77 -6.33 -27.80
CA ALA A 41 17.17 -6.69 -27.61
C ALA A 41 17.58 -6.76 -26.13
N VAL A 42 17.12 -5.81 -25.32
CA VAL A 42 17.32 -5.81 -23.86
C VAL A 42 16.68 -7.04 -23.21
N THR A 43 15.46 -7.38 -23.61
CA THR A 43 14.72 -8.54 -23.08
C THR A 43 15.42 -9.86 -23.42
N GLU A 44 15.82 -10.05 -24.68
CA GLU A 44 16.56 -11.25 -25.10
C GLU A 44 17.92 -11.35 -24.42
N LYS A 45 18.65 -10.23 -24.29
CA LYS A 45 19.96 -10.25 -23.63
C LYS A 45 19.83 -10.62 -22.15
N ALA A 46 18.85 -10.06 -21.45
CA ALA A 46 18.58 -10.42 -20.06
C ALA A 46 18.19 -11.90 -19.90
N ARG A 47 17.40 -12.44 -20.85
CA ARG A 47 17.06 -13.87 -20.91
C ARG A 47 18.30 -14.75 -21.03
N VAL A 48 19.20 -14.41 -21.95
CA VAL A 48 20.48 -15.11 -22.16
C VAL A 48 21.38 -15.02 -20.91
N LEU A 49 21.37 -13.87 -20.22
CA LEU A 49 22.14 -13.67 -18.99
C LEU A 49 21.47 -14.27 -17.74
N GLY A 50 20.28 -14.86 -17.86
CA GLY A 50 19.52 -15.43 -16.73
C GLY A 50 18.99 -14.40 -15.73
N ILE A 51 18.96 -13.12 -16.10
CA ILE A 51 18.54 -12.04 -15.19
C ILE A 51 17.02 -11.94 -15.22
N LYS A 52 16.39 -12.13 -14.07
CA LYS A 52 14.94 -12.05 -13.93
C LYS A 52 14.54 -10.73 -13.31
N LYS A 53 13.43 -10.16 -13.79
CA LYS A 53 12.72 -9.09 -13.09
C LYS A 53 12.18 -9.63 -11.77
N ILE A 54 12.18 -8.79 -10.73
CA ILE A 54 11.46 -9.08 -9.50
C ILE A 54 9.98 -9.23 -9.88
N ARG A 55 9.39 -10.40 -9.63
CA ARG A 55 7.94 -10.59 -9.80
C ARG A 55 7.26 -9.51 -8.96
N ARG A 56 6.45 -8.64 -9.57
CA ARG A 56 5.51 -7.81 -8.83
C ARG A 56 4.55 -8.75 -8.12
N ILE A 57 4.84 -9.07 -6.87
CA ILE A 57 3.86 -9.64 -5.97
C ILE A 57 3.00 -8.44 -5.57
N VAL A 58 1.85 -8.31 -6.22
CA VAL A 58 0.87 -7.23 -6.02
C VAL A 58 0.14 -7.33 -4.67
N THR A 59 0.52 -8.28 -3.83
CA THR A 59 -0.09 -8.47 -2.52
C THR A 59 0.50 -7.49 -1.51
N SER A 60 -0.37 -6.79 -0.79
CA SER A 60 -0.10 -5.82 0.28
C SER A 60 0.84 -6.33 1.39
N SER A 61 1.17 -7.62 1.40
CA SER A 61 2.10 -8.27 2.31
C SER A 61 3.58 -8.02 1.98
N ARG A 62 3.92 -7.43 0.82
CA ARG A 62 5.33 -7.21 0.40
C ARG A 62 5.74 -5.73 0.28
N ILE A 63 5.04 -4.83 0.97
CA ILE A 63 5.32 -3.38 0.98
C ILE A 63 6.64 -3.02 1.70
N ALA A 64 7.24 -3.96 2.43
CA ALA A 64 8.54 -3.82 3.07
C ALA A 64 9.74 -3.53 2.13
N PHE A 65 9.54 -3.43 0.80
CA PHE A 65 10.60 -3.19 -0.18
C PHE A 65 10.35 -2.01 -1.12
N TYR A 66 9.37 -1.14 -0.86
CA TYR A 66 9.33 0.14 -1.58
C TYR A 66 10.55 0.97 -1.14
N GLU A 67 11.26 1.59 -2.08
CA GLU A 67 12.30 2.58 -1.79
C GLU A 67 11.74 3.66 -0.84
N ASP A 68 12.63 4.29 -0.06
CA ASP A 68 12.38 5.33 0.97
C ASP A 68 11.76 6.62 0.40
N GLY A 69 10.68 6.50 -0.34
CA GLY A 69 9.86 7.60 -0.84
C GLY A 69 8.91 8.10 0.25
N PRO A 70 8.48 9.37 0.17
CA PRO A 70 7.52 9.96 1.10
C PRO A 70 6.22 9.15 1.21
N GLY A 71 5.74 8.58 0.10
CA GLY A 71 4.52 7.75 0.06
C GLY A 71 4.68 6.43 0.83
N THR A 72 5.86 5.80 0.75
CA THR A 72 6.17 4.57 1.50
C THR A 72 6.21 4.82 2.99
N LYS A 73 6.86 5.91 3.42
CA LYS A 73 6.91 6.30 4.83
C LYS A 73 5.52 6.61 5.36
N LEU A 74 4.71 7.34 4.60
CA LEU A 74 3.33 7.64 4.96
C LEU A 74 2.47 6.37 5.05
N GLU A 75 2.65 5.42 4.14
CA GLU A 75 1.93 4.14 4.19
C GLU A 75 2.40 3.26 5.36
N LEU A 76 3.70 3.16 5.63
CA LEU A 76 4.25 2.45 6.79
C LEU A 76 3.82 3.10 8.10
N GLU A 77 3.84 4.42 8.19
CA GLU A 77 3.36 5.18 9.33
C GLU A 77 1.85 4.95 9.52
N GLY A 78 1.06 4.99 8.43
CA GLY A 78 -0.36 4.65 8.46
C GLY A 78 -0.63 3.21 8.93
N ARG A 79 0.19 2.24 8.50
CA ARG A 79 0.10 0.83 8.93
C ARG A 79 0.52 0.64 10.38
N LEU A 80 1.58 1.29 10.85
CA LEU A 80 2.01 1.28 12.25
C LEU A 80 0.97 1.96 13.14
N LYS A 81 0.37 3.06 12.68
CA LYS A 81 -0.77 3.72 13.34
C LYS A 81 -2.00 2.82 13.41
N MET A 82 -2.29 2.04 12.35
CA MET A 82 -3.31 0.98 12.42
C MET A 82 -2.92 -0.18 13.34
N GLN A 83 -1.63 -0.53 13.44
CA GLN A 83 -1.14 -1.50 14.44
C GLN A 83 -1.22 -0.99 15.88
N ASN A 84 -1.22 0.33 16.10
CA ASN A 84 -1.43 0.93 17.42
C ASN A 84 -2.92 1.13 17.76
N PHE A 85 -3.83 1.02 16.77
CA PHE A 85 -5.29 1.05 17.00
C PHE A 85 -5.79 -0.11 17.88
N TYR A 86 -4.99 -1.18 18.01
CA TYR A 86 -5.24 -2.31 18.91
C TYR A 86 -5.51 -1.87 20.37
N ASP A 87 -5.07 -0.66 20.75
CA ASP A 87 -5.27 -0.05 22.07
C ASP A 87 -6.61 0.70 22.26
N LEU A 88 -7.58 0.53 21.36
CA LEU A 88 -8.96 0.85 21.74
C LEU A 88 -9.42 -0.11 22.81
N ASP A 89 -9.30 0.37 24.05
CA ASP A 89 -9.87 -0.22 25.26
C ASP A 89 -11.39 -0.20 25.14
N VAL A 90 -11.93 -1.13 24.36
CA VAL A 90 -13.34 -1.39 24.14
C VAL A 90 -13.44 -2.88 23.86
N LYS A 91 -14.33 -3.57 24.57
CA LYS A 91 -14.58 -5.01 24.45
C LYS A 91 -15.95 -5.27 23.86
N VAL A 92 -16.10 -6.45 23.26
CA VAL A 92 -17.42 -6.95 22.83
C VAL A 92 -18.29 -7.06 24.07
N GLY A 93 -19.45 -6.41 24.05
CA GLY A 93 -20.34 -6.31 25.20
C GLY A 93 -20.49 -4.89 25.76
N ASP A 94 -19.51 -4.02 25.53
CA ASP A 94 -19.48 -2.68 26.12
C ASP A 94 -20.55 -1.77 25.52
N LYS A 95 -21.12 -0.91 26.36
CA LYS A 95 -22.00 0.17 25.92
C LYS A 95 -21.15 1.39 25.63
N VAL A 96 -21.10 1.77 24.36
CA VAL A 96 -20.28 2.87 23.87
C VAL A 96 -21.14 4.00 23.33
N LYS A 97 -20.66 5.22 23.53
CA LYS A 97 -21.19 6.44 22.91
C LYS A 97 -20.15 6.94 21.93
N ILE A 98 -20.52 7.04 20.65
CA ILE A 98 -19.65 7.50 19.58
C ILE A 98 -20.17 8.81 18.99
N GLU A 99 -19.27 9.74 18.73
CA GLU A 99 -19.48 10.93 17.91
C GLU A 99 -18.93 10.64 16.51
N ILE A 100 -19.73 10.87 15.47
CA ILE A 100 -19.33 10.71 14.08
C ILE A 100 -19.30 12.12 13.46
N SER A 101 -18.13 12.58 13.05
CA SER A 101 -17.92 13.83 12.31
C SER A 101 -17.44 13.50 10.91
N GLY A 102 -18.31 13.67 9.91
CA GLY A 102 -17.90 13.56 8.50
C GLY A 102 -17.42 14.91 7.96
N TYR A 103 -16.58 14.89 6.93
CA TYR A 103 -16.00 16.09 6.27
C TYR A 103 -17.01 17.14 5.76
N TRP A 104 -18.31 16.81 5.71
CA TRP A 104 -19.40 17.71 5.29
C TRP A 104 -20.72 17.48 6.05
N ARG A 105 -20.69 16.77 7.20
CA ARG A 105 -21.91 16.41 7.94
C ARG A 105 -21.87 16.97 9.35
N GLU A 106 -23.04 17.40 9.83
CA GLU A 106 -23.24 17.72 11.25
C GLU A 106 -22.81 16.55 12.13
N LYS A 107 -22.24 16.88 13.29
CA LYS A 107 -21.78 15.88 14.25
C LYS A 107 -22.97 15.04 14.72
N LYS A 108 -22.89 13.72 14.49
CA LYS A 108 -23.93 12.79 14.92
C LYS A 108 -23.45 11.99 16.11
N ILE A 109 -24.18 12.04 17.20
CA ILE A 109 -23.91 11.24 18.39
C ILE A 109 -24.80 10.00 18.36
N ARG A 110 -24.19 8.83 18.58
CA ARG A 110 -24.89 7.55 18.68
C ARG A 110 -24.45 6.79 19.92
N THR A 111 -25.37 5.98 20.44
CA THR A 111 -25.10 5.12 21.60
C THR A 111 -25.57 3.72 21.27
N GLY A 112 -24.72 2.72 21.52
CA GLY A 112 -25.05 1.33 21.26
C GLY A 112 -24.14 0.36 21.99
N LYS A 113 -24.37 -0.93 21.79
CA LYS A 113 -23.58 -2.01 22.36
C LYS A 113 -22.60 -2.54 21.31
N VAL A 114 -21.35 -2.74 21.68
CA VAL A 114 -20.37 -3.40 20.79
C VAL A 114 -20.73 -4.87 20.69
N VAL A 115 -21.00 -5.33 19.47
CA VAL A 115 -21.40 -6.72 19.20
C VAL A 115 -20.36 -7.49 18.40
N PHE A 116 -19.43 -6.78 17.77
CA PHE A 116 -18.31 -7.38 17.07
C PHE A 116 -17.12 -6.44 17.11
N LYS A 117 -15.93 -7.02 17.29
CA LYS A 117 -14.64 -6.32 17.23
C LYS A 117 -13.62 -7.26 16.60
N ASN A 118 -12.90 -6.77 15.62
CA ASN A 118 -11.64 -7.33 15.16
C ASN A 118 -10.59 -6.22 15.03
N ASP A 119 -9.44 -6.53 14.47
CA ASP A 119 -8.32 -5.60 14.35
C ASP A 119 -8.62 -4.36 13.48
N TYR A 120 -9.67 -4.41 12.66
CA TYR A 120 -9.99 -3.38 11.67
C TYR A 120 -11.39 -2.79 11.80
N HIS A 121 -12.31 -3.48 12.48
CA HIS A 121 -13.72 -3.14 12.49
C HIS A 121 -14.30 -3.26 13.89
N ILE A 122 -15.15 -2.30 14.24
CA ILE A 122 -15.98 -2.33 15.43
C ILE A 122 -17.43 -2.21 14.97
N THR A 123 -18.27 -3.18 15.33
CA THR A 123 -19.71 -3.13 15.04
C THR A 123 -20.48 -2.78 16.30
N ILE A 124 -21.29 -1.72 16.19
CA ILE A 124 -22.13 -1.22 17.27
C ILE A 124 -23.59 -1.50 16.89
N GLN A 125 -24.32 -2.14 17.81
CA GLN A 125 -25.74 -2.41 17.71
C GLN A 125 -26.55 -1.43 18.56
N GLU A 126 -27.48 -0.72 17.92
CA GLU A 126 -28.58 0.02 18.55
C GLU A 126 -29.82 -0.89 18.68
N LYS A 127 -31.03 -0.34 18.87
CA LYS A 127 -32.27 -1.16 18.98
C LYS A 127 -32.51 -2.03 17.73
N ASN A 128 -32.62 -1.39 16.56
CA ASN A 128 -32.99 -2.06 15.30
C ASN A 128 -31.95 -1.88 14.19
N TYR A 129 -30.74 -1.43 14.54
CA TYR A 129 -29.71 -1.06 13.56
C TYR A 129 -28.33 -1.53 14.04
N LYS A 130 -27.51 -1.99 13.11
CA LYS A 130 -26.11 -2.35 13.33
C LYS A 130 -25.25 -1.58 12.34
N GLU A 131 -24.18 -0.97 12.82
CA GLU A 131 -23.24 -0.26 11.99
C GLU A 131 -21.82 -0.71 12.30
N SER A 132 -21.03 -0.95 11.26
CA SER A 132 -19.62 -1.31 11.39
C SER A 132 -18.76 -0.12 11.01
N PHE A 133 -17.86 0.23 11.91
CA PHE A 133 -16.91 1.32 11.75
C PHE A 133 -15.52 0.75 11.48
N LEU A 134 -14.82 1.34 10.52
CA LEU A 134 -13.41 1.05 10.29
C LEU A 134 -12.59 1.65 11.42
N GLY A 135 -11.59 0.92 11.89
CA GLY A 135 -10.70 1.43 12.94
C GLY A 135 -9.98 2.70 12.52
N ALA A 136 -9.63 2.78 11.23
CA ALA A 136 -9.09 3.98 10.62
C ALA A 136 -9.92 5.25 10.93
N GLN A 137 -11.24 5.13 10.98
CA GLN A 137 -12.14 6.26 11.21
C GLN A 137 -12.03 6.83 12.64
N PHE A 138 -11.68 6.00 13.64
CA PHE A 138 -11.41 6.56 14.97
C PHE A 138 -10.03 7.20 15.07
N TYR A 139 -9.06 6.73 14.27
CA TYR A 139 -7.74 7.34 14.19
C TYR A 139 -7.76 8.71 13.50
N THR A 140 -8.45 8.80 12.36
CA THR A 140 -8.61 10.07 11.61
C THR A 140 -9.46 11.09 12.38
N GLY A 141 -10.12 10.66 13.45
CA GLY A 141 -11.02 11.49 14.26
C GLY A 141 -12.39 11.67 13.64
N ASP A 142 -12.70 10.95 12.55
CA ASP A 142 -14.03 10.90 11.93
C ASP A 142 -15.04 10.25 12.89
N VAL A 143 -14.58 9.36 13.78
CA VAL A 143 -15.37 8.75 14.84
C VAL A 143 -14.65 8.89 16.18
N LYS A 144 -15.32 9.32 17.24
CA LYS A 144 -14.72 9.48 18.58
C LYS A 144 -15.56 8.78 19.62
N LEU A 145 -14.92 8.05 20.53
CA LEU A 145 -15.58 7.51 21.72
C LEU A 145 -15.68 8.60 22.79
N ILE A 146 -16.90 8.89 23.25
CA ILE A 146 -17.15 9.95 24.22
C ILE A 146 -17.09 9.42 25.67
N ASN A 147 -17.42 8.15 25.91
CA ASN A 147 -17.70 7.64 27.26
C ASN A 147 -16.76 6.52 27.74
N HIS A 148 -15.68 6.19 27.02
CA HIS A 148 -14.73 5.22 27.55
C HIS A 148 -13.74 5.95 28.47
N LYS A 149 -13.93 5.83 29.79
CA LYS A 149 -12.86 6.18 30.74
C LYS A 149 -11.69 5.23 30.43
N ARG A 150 -10.55 5.77 30.02
CA ARG A 150 -9.26 5.11 30.26
C ARG A 150 -9.14 5.01 31.79
N GLN A 151 -9.27 3.80 32.34
CA GLN A 151 -8.77 3.55 33.68
C GLN A 151 -7.25 3.57 33.65
#